data_AF-A0A1C6DL25-F1
#
_entry.id   AF-A0A1C6DL25-F1
#
_cell.length_a   1.000
_cell.length_b   1.000
_cell.length_c   1.000
_cell.angle_alpha   90.00
_cell.angle_beta   90.00
_cell.angle_gamma   90.00
#
_symmetry.space_group_name_H-M   'P 1'
#
loop_
_entity.id
_entity.type
_entity.pdbx_description
1 polymer ?
#
loop_
_entity_poly.entity_id
_entity_poly.type
_entity_poly.pdbx_seq_one_letter_code
_entity_poly.pdbx_strand_id
1 'polypeptide(L)'
;MRLKTILLTTVATGTLMCEPVMAYAVDSTPDSMGWFRKKKKSEPNDSVKSKNEYEKLTGDGSIIHRGMFNVYQKKNDYYFEVPVNLLGRDMLVVNKLQRVPSELNEAGVNRGTNYENQMVRFEQDKATNKLLIRQSRPLPLAPAGDAISQSVRDNYISPLIAGFKIEAFNNDSTTMVIKVNDIYDGTETSINNVFSNNHKDIYKMKTSSK
;
A
#
# COMPACT_ATOMS: atom_id res chain seq x y z
N MET A 1 -49.83 12.82 -18.55
CA MET A 1 -49.46 13.41 -19.85
C MET A 1 -48.13 12.80 -20.29
N ARG A 2 -48.12 12.19 -21.48
CA ARG A 2 -46.92 11.66 -22.15
C ARG A 2 -46.11 12.82 -22.73
N LEU A 3 -44.78 12.72 -22.75
CA LEU A 3 -44.01 12.89 -23.98
C LEU A 3 -42.60 12.29 -23.85
N LYS A 4 -42.30 11.38 -24.77
CA LYS A 4 -40.96 10.87 -25.11
C LYS A 4 -40.45 11.72 -26.29
N THR A 5 -39.19 12.15 -26.27
CA THR A 5 -38.46 12.68 -27.45
C THR A 5 -36.95 12.46 -27.20
N ILE A 6 -36.32 11.41 -27.72
CA ILE A 6 -35.67 11.20 -29.04
C ILE A 6 -34.21 11.69 -29.09
N LEU A 7 -33.36 10.73 -29.49
CA LEU A 7 -31.93 10.74 -29.84
C LEU A 7 -31.51 11.85 -30.82
N LEU A 8 -30.24 12.27 -30.75
CA LEU A 8 -29.45 12.54 -31.96
C LEU A 8 -28.00 12.10 -31.76
N THR A 9 -27.63 11.05 -32.49
CA THR A 9 -26.28 10.52 -32.70
C THR A 9 -25.61 11.25 -33.86
N THR A 10 -24.39 11.76 -33.69
CA THR A 10 -23.52 12.20 -34.79
C THR A 10 -22.36 11.23 -34.96
N VAL A 11 -22.37 10.55 -36.10
CA VAL A 11 -21.30 9.70 -36.65
C VAL A 11 -20.38 10.60 -37.48
N ALA A 12 -19.07 10.57 -37.21
CA ALA A 12 -18.06 11.19 -38.07
C ALA A 12 -17.36 10.09 -38.88
N THR A 13 -17.76 9.97 -40.14
CA THR A 13 -17.10 9.20 -41.20
C THR A 13 -15.98 10.05 -41.80
N GLY A 14 -14.76 9.51 -41.84
CA GLY A 14 -13.64 10.04 -42.64
C GLY A 14 -13.01 8.91 -43.45
N THR A 15 -12.90 9.09 -44.76
CA THR A 15 -12.39 8.11 -45.74
C THR A 15 -11.26 8.74 -46.57
N LEU A 16 -10.44 7.87 -47.17
CA LEU A 16 -9.44 8.06 -48.24
C LEU A 16 -8.05 8.55 -47.75
N MET A 17 -6.94 7.88 -48.07
CA MET A 17 -6.47 7.59 -49.42
C MET A 17 -5.80 6.20 -49.57
N CYS A 18 -5.87 5.65 -50.79
CA CYS A 18 -5.21 4.43 -51.27
C CYS A 18 -4.39 4.80 -52.51
N GLU A 19 -3.14 4.35 -52.62
CA GLU A 19 -2.42 4.19 -53.90
C GLU A 19 -1.40 3.02 -53.80
N PRO A 20 -0.99 2.41 -54.94
CA PRO A 20 -0.72 0.97 -55.04
C PRO A 20 0.77 0.60 -55.17
N VAL A 21 1.10 -0.67 -54.89
CA VAL A 21 2.36 -1.30 -55.34
C VAL A 21 2.03 -2.62 -56.04
N MET A 22 2.77 -2.84 -57.13
CA MET A 22 2.54 -3.74 -58.26
C MET A 22 2.49 -5.23 -57.90
N ALA A 23 1.58 -5.94 -58.59
CA ALA A 23 1.50 -7.39 -58.63
C ALA A 23 2.37 -7.96 -59.77
N TYR A 24 2.95 -9.13 -59.52
CA TYR A 24 3.40 -10.06 -60.56
C TYR A 24 2.51 -11.29 -60.47
N ALA A 25 1.89 -11.66 -61.58
CA ALA A 25 1.03 -12.82 -61.73
C ALA A 25 1.85 -14.05 -62.15
N VAL A 26 1.55 -15.21 -61.57
CA VAL A 26 1.59 -16.51 -62.27
C VAL A 26 0.35 -17.28 -61.83
N ASP A 27 -0.44 -17.67 -62.83
CA ASP A 27 -1.69 -18.44 -62.74
C ASP A 27 -1.41 -19.88 -63.16
N SER A 28 -2.08 -20.87 -62.53
CA SER A 28 -2.76 -21.99 -63.23
C SER A 28 -3.23 -23.14 -62.29
N THR A 29 -4.55 -23.14 -61.99
CA THR A 29 -5.51 -24.30 -62.06
C THR A 29 -5.41 -25.48 -61.03
N PRO A 30 -6.40 -26.42 -60.95
CA PRO A 30 -7.51 -26.38 -59.98
C PRO A 30 -7.74 -27.72 -59.21
N ASP A 31 -8.83 -27.77 -58.43
CA ASP A 31 -9.52 -28.94 -57.87
C ASP A 31 -8.95 -29.65 -56.61
N SER A 32 -9.59 -29.40 -55.46
CA SER A 32 -10.20 -30.50 -54.70
C SER A 32 -11.26 -30.01 -53.71
N MET A 33 -12.38 -30.73 -53.73
CA MET A 33 -13.57 -30.62 -52.91
C MET A 33 -13.33 -31.20 -51.50
N GLY A 34 -13.84 -30.55 -50.44
CA GLY A 34 -13.94 -31.22 -49.14
C GLY A 34 -14.17 -30.36 -47.90
N TRP A 35 -15.43 -30.38 -47.42
CA TRP A 35 -15.81 -30.59 -46.01
C TRP A 35 -15.91 -29.42 -45.00
N PHE A 36 -17.18 -29.04 -44.75
CA PHE A 36 -17.80 -28.73 -43.45
C PHE A 36 -17.26 -27.57 -42.60
N ARG A 37 -17.79 -26.35 -42.84
CA ARG A 37 -17.80 -25.26 -41.85
C ARG A 37 -18.92 -25.46 -40.81
N LYS A 38 -18.59 -26.02 -39.64
CA LYS A 38 -19.44 -25.95 -38.43
C LYS A 38 -19.42 -24.52 -37.88
N LYS A 39 -20.60 -23.90 -37.76
CA LYS A 39 -20.82 -22.66 -36.98
C LYS A 39 -20.41 -22.90 -35.52
N LYS A 40 -19.41 -22.17 -35.04
CA LYS A 40 -19.12 -22.03 -33.60
C LYS A 40 -20.22 -21.18 -32.97
N LYS A 41 -20.99 -21.81 -32.09
CA LYS A 41 -21.95 -21.18 -31.19
C LYS A 41 -21.15 -20.39 -30.15
N SER A 42 -21.34 -19.07 -30.09
CA SER A 42 -20.79 -18.20 -29.05
C SER A 42 -21.56 -18.44 -27.75
N GLU A 43 -20.90 -19.01 -26.75
CA GLU A 43 -21.34 -18.98 -25.36
C GLU A 43 -21.08 -17.57 -24.78
N PRO A 44 -21.94 -17.08 -23.88
CA PRO A 44 -21.75 -15.78 -23.24
C PRO A 44 -20.55 -15.88 -22.28
N ASN A 45 -19.54 -15.04 -22.49
CA ASN A 45 -18.50 -14.80 -21.49
C ASN A 45 -19.14 -14.07 -20.30
N ASP A 46 -19.69 -14.82 -19.34
CA ASP A 46 -19.81 -14.35 -17.96
C ASP A 46 -18.39 -14.28 -17.38
N SER A 47 -17.68 -13.21 -17.74
CA SER A 47 -16.44 -12.84 -17.10
C SER A 47 -16.78 -12.28 -15.72
N VAL A 48 -16.97 -13.18 -14.76
CA VAL A 48 -16.74 -12.85 -13.36
C VAL A 48 -15.29 -12.42 -13.30
N LYS A 49 -15.03 -11.11 -13.33
CA LYS A 49 -13.70 -10.53 -13.04
C LYS A 49 -13.26 -11.16 -11.73
N SER A 50 -12.29 -12.07 -11.79
CA SER A 50 -11.67 -12.58 -10.59
C SER A 50 -11.13 -11.37 -9.82
N LYS A 51 -11.60 -11.17 -8.59
CA LYS A 51 -11.18 -10.03 -7.76
C LYS A 51 -9.65 -9.98 -7.71
N ASN A 52 -9.08 -8.82 -7.99
CA ASN A 52 -7.63 -8.60 -7.89
C ASN A 52 -7.18 -8.85 -6.43
N GLU A 53 -5.91 -9.19 -6.18
CA GLU A 53 -5.38 -9.42 -4.82
C GLU A 53 -5.68 -8.24 -3.89
N TYR A 54 -5.54 -7.03 -4.40
CA TYR A 54 -5.97 -5.81 -3.72
C TYR A 54 -7.44 -5.86 -3.26
N GLU A 55 -8.37 -6.18 -4.15
CA GLU A 55 -9.80 -6.26 -3.84
C GLU A 55 -10.14 -7.44 -2.92
N LYS A 56 -9.34 -8.51 -2.94
CA LYS A 56 -9.47 -9.62 -1.99
C LYS A 56 -9.09 -9.17 -0.58
N LEU A 57 -8.08 -8.32 -0.43
CA LEU A 57 -7.60 -7.83 0.86
C LEU A 57 -8.46 -6.67 1.40
N THR A 58 -8.93 -5.79 0.52
CA THR A 58 -9.64 -4.55 0.87
C THR A 58 -11.16 -4.61 0.67
N GLY A 59 -11.67 -5.64 0.01
CA GLY A 59 -13.08 -5.76 -0.35
C GLY A 59 -13.97 -6.40 0.72
N ASP A 60 -15.11 -6.91 0.26
CA ASP A 60 -16.24 -7.35 1.09
C ASP A 60 -15.85 -8.33 2.21
N GLY A 61 -16.34 -8.03 3.42
CA GLY A 61 -16.06 -8.80 4.64
C GLY A 61 -14.90 -8.26 5.49
N SER A 62 -14.26 -7.15 5.06
CA SER A 62 -13.33 -6.40 5.90
C SER A 62 -14.04 -5.30 6.68
N ILE A 63 -13.59 -5.04 7.90
CA ILE A 63 -13.95 -3.84 8.66
C ILE A 63 -12.96 -2.75 8.26
N ILE A 64 -13.46 -1.59 7.86
CA ILE A 64 -12.64 -0.50 7.32
C ILE A 64 -12.60 0.66 8.31
N HIS A 65 -11.40 1.06 8.72
CA HIS A 65 -11.14 2.30 9.44
C HIS A 65 -10.44 3.28 8.51
N ARG A 66 -11.09 4.42 8.23
CA ARG A 66 -10.55 5.44 7.33
C ARG A 66 -9.73 6.46 8.10
N GLY A 67 -8.62 6.90 7.50
CA GLY A 67 -7.69 7.86 8.10
C GLY A 67 -6.58 8.26 7.13
N MET A 68 -5.43 8.68 7.68
CA MET A 68 -4.23 8.96 6.87
C MET A 68 -3.80 7.72 6.08
N PHE A 69 -3.83 6.56 6.73
CA PHE A 69 -3.85 5.25 6.10
C PHE A 69 -5.22 4.63 6.35
N ASN A 70 -5.77 3.94 5.36
CA ASN A 70 -6.94 3.10 5.62
C ASN A 70 -6.47 1.80 6.26
N VAL A 71 -7.20 1.33 7.26
CA VAL A 71 -6.93 0.05 7.93
C VAL A 71 -8.06 -0.90 7.62
N TYR A 72 -7.71 -2.05 7.05
CA TYR A 72 -8.62 -3.14 6.77
C TYR A 72 -8.37 -4.25 7.78
N GLN A 73 -9.38 -4.57 8.57
CA GLN A 73 -9.35 -5.73 9.46
C GLN A 73 -10.11 -6.88 8.80
N LYS A 74 -9.43 -8.03 8.66
CA LYS A 74 -10.02 -9.24 8.11
C LYS A 74 -9.72 -10.41 9.04
N LYS A 75 -10.75 -10.87 9.75
CA LYS A 75 -10.60 -11.84 10.85
C LYS A 75 -9.61 -11.30 11.90
N ASN A 76 -8.42 -11.89 11.99
CA ASN A 76 -7.36 -11.51 12.95
C ASN A 76 -6.22 -10.72 12.29
N ASP A 77 -6.26 -10.53 10.97
CA ASP A 77 -5.22 -9.82 10.24
C ASP A 77 -5.60 -8.36 10.04
N TYR A 78 -4.59 -7.50 10.17
CA TYR A 78 -4.70 -6.07 9.92
C TYR A 78 -3.84 -5.70 8.72
N TYR A 79 -4.44 -4.95 7.81
CA TYR A 79 -3.79 -4.46 6.62
C TYR A 79 -3.84 -2.95 6.56
N PHE A 80 -2.71 -2.31 6.27
CA PHE A 80 -2.66 -0.88 5.98
C PHE A 80 -2.66 -0.68 4.48
N GLU A 81 -3.57 0.17 4.01
CA GLU A 81 -3.49 0.78 2.69
C GLU A 81 -2.72 2.09 2.82
N VAL A 82 -1.51 2.11 2.25
CA VAL A 82 -0.58 3.22 2.30
C VAL A 82 -0.57 3.94 0.95
N PRO A 83 -1.00 5.21 0.90
CA PRO A 83 -0.84 6.06 -0.28
C PRO A 83 0.62 6.33 -0.61
N VAL A 84 1.00 6.15 -1.88
CA VAL A 84 2.38 6.40 -2.36
C VAL A 84 2.79 7.86 -2.18
N ASN A 85 1.85 8.80 -2.20
CA ASN A 85 2.11 10.22 -2.00
C ASN A 85 2.54 10.60 -0.57
N LEU A 86 2.37 9.70 0.41
CA LEU A 86 2.81 9.87 1.79
C LEU A 86 4.22 9.31 2.04
N LEU A 87 4.79 8.57 1.09
CA LEU A 87 6.17 8.09 1.19
C LEU A 87 7.17 9.25 1.20
N GLY A 88 8.28 9.05 1.89
CA GLY A 88 9.34 10.06 2.03
C GLY A 88 9.00 11.22 2.97
N ARG A 89 7.79 11.28 3.52
CA ARG A 89 7.39 12.29 4.52
C ARG A 89 7.74 11.84 5.92
N ASP A 90 8.17 12.78 6.75
CA ASP A 90 8.36 12.54 8.17
C ASP A 90 6.99 12.54 8.87
N MET A 91 6.72 11.46 9.62
CA MET A 91 5.50 11.25 10.37
C MET A 91 5.85 11.04 11.84
N LEU A 92 5.15 11.74 12.73
CA LEU A 92 5.26 11.51 14.17
C LEU A 92 4.30 10.40 14.58
N VAL A 93 4.84 9.30 15.06
CA VAL A 93 4.07 8.24 15.70
C VAL A 93 4.04 8.51 17.20
N VAL A 94 2.82 8.60 17.74
CA VAL A 94 2.56 8.84 19.16
C VAL A 94 1.85 7.63 19.74
N ASN A 95 2.53 6.89 20.61
CA ASN A 95 1.95 5.74 21.26
C ASN A 95 1.34 6.11 22.61
N LYS A 96 0.08 5.71 22.81
CA LYS A 96 -0.70 6.02 24.02
C LYS A 96 -1.25 4.77 24.66
N LEU A 97 -1.26 4.73 26.00
CA LEU A 97 -1.82 3.62 26.76
C LEU A 97 -3.35 3.59 26.62
N GLN A 98 -3.89 2.50 26.06
CA GLN A 98 -5.35 2.33 25.94
C GLN A 98 -6.00 1.93 27.27
N ARG A 99 -5.28 1.16 28.09
CA ARG A 99 -5.66 0.74 29.44
C ARG A 99 -4.40 0.62 30.29
N VAL A 100 -4.56 0.73 31.60
CA VAL A 100 -3.47 0.70 32.56
C VAL A 100 -3.88 -0.20 33.73
N PRO A 101 -3.01 -1.11 34.21
CA PRO A 101 -3.22 -1.87 35.45
C PRO A 101 -3.42 -0.98 36.66
N SER A 102 -4.10 -1.49 37.69
CA SER A 102 -4.35 -0.78 38.96
C SER A 102 -3.07 -0.22 39.57
N GLU A 103 -1.98 -0.99 39.52
CA GLU A 103 -0.72 -0.67 40.17
C GLU A 103 -0.02 0.54 39.54
N LEU A 104 -0.25 0.76 38.24
CA LEU A 104 0.28 1.88 37.48
C LEU A 104 -0.67 3.10 37.56
N ASN A 105 -1.97 2.88 37.69
CA ASN A 105 -2.96 3.93 37.92
C ASN A 105 -2.72 4.64 39.28
N GLU A 106 -2.48 3.85 40.34
CA GLU A 106 -2.09 4.37 41.66
C GLU A 106 -0.78 5.18 41.61
N ALA A 107 0.11 4.88 40.66
CA ALA A 107 1.34 5.62 40.41
C ALA A 107 1.15 6.85 39.50
N GLY A 108 -0.09 7.25 39.20
CA GLY A 108 -0.43 8.42 38.39
C GLY A 108 -0.42 8.19 36.88
N VAL A 109 -0.16 6.97 36.41
CA VAL A 109 -0.19 6.63 34.98
C VAL A 109 -1.63 6.29 34.58
N ASN A 110 -2.22 7.14 33.74
CA ASN A 110 -3.62 7.01 33.34
C ASN A 110 -3.79 6.53 31.90
N ARG A 111 -5.00 6.11 31.55
CA ARG A 111 -5.39 5.90 30.15
C ARG A 111 -5.12 7.17 29.35
N GLY A 112 -4.56 7.01 28.15
CA GLY A 112 -4.21 8.10 27.24
C GLY A 112 -2.82 8.70 27.49
N THR A 113 -2.11 8.27 28.54
CA THR A 113 -0.72 8.66 28.77
C THR A 113 0.14 8.27 27.57
N ASN A 114 0.88 9.24 27.05
CA ASN A 114 1.88 9.04 26.01
C ASN A 114 3.10 8.36 26.63
N TYR A 115 3.53 7.23 26.07
CA TYR A 115 4.69 6.49 26.59
C TYR A 115 5.87 6.43 25.61
N GLU A 116 5.66 6.67 24.32
CA GLU A 116 6.71 6.64 23.31
C GLU A 116 6.33 7.50 22.12
N ASN A 117 7.27 8.31 21.65
CA ASN A 117 7.13 9.12 20.44
C ASN A 117 8.31 8.87 19.51
N GLN A 118 8.02 8.59 18.24
CA GLN A 118 9.06 8.36 17.26
C GLN A 118 8.71 9.05 15.94
N MET A 119 9.66 9.79 15.38
CA MET A 119 9.54 10.24 14.00
C MET A 119 9.98 9.11 13.07
N VAL A 120 9.13 8.80 12.10
CA VAL A 120 9.36 7.73 11.13
C VAL A 120 9.15 8.23 9.71
N ARG A 121 9.79 7.57 8.77
CA ARG A 121 9.63 7.80 7.34
C ARG A 121 9.40 6.46 6.65
N PHE A 122 8.42 6.42 5.76
CA PHE A 122 8.08 5.24 4.99
C PHE A 122 8.74 5.34 3.61
N GLU A 123 9.42 4.28 3.20
CA GLU A 123 10.18 4.19 1.95
C GLU A 123 9.83 2.90 1.23
N GLN A 124 9.52 2.99 -0.06
CA GLN A 124 9.33 1.80 -0.87
C GLN A 124 10.69 1.34 -1.42
N ASP A 125 11.09 0.13 -1.05
CA ASP A 125 12.19 -0.56 -1.72
C ASP A 125 11.65 -1.36 -2.90
N LYS A 126 11.86 -0.83 -4.10
CA LYS A 126 11.41 -1.44 -5.36
C LYS A 126 12.20 -2.71 -5.71
N ALA A 127 13.44 -2.86 -5.22
CA ALA A 127 14.27 -4.02 -5.54
C ALA A 127 13.78 -5.27 -4.79
N THR A 128 13.36 -5.10 -3.53
CA THR A 128 12.85 -6.20 -2.69
C THR A 128 11.33 -6.25 -2.60
N ASN A 129 10.63 -5.29 -3.21
CA ASN A 129 9.17 -5.10 -3.13
C ASN A 129 8.66 -5.03 -1.67
N LYS A 130 9.35 -4.24 -0.85
CA LYS A 130 9.03 -4.03 0.56
C LYS A 130 8.73 -2.56 0.86
N LEU A 131 7.86 -2.34 1.83
CA LEU A 131 7.71 -1.05 2.48
C LEU A 131 8.58 -1.02 3.73
N LEU A 132 9.60 -0.17 3.71
CA LEU A 132 10.52 0.04 4.80
C LEU A 132 10.04 1.20 5.66
N ILE A 133 10.19 1.06 6.97
CA ILE A 133 9.97 2.13 7.93
C ILE A 133 11.29 2.44 8.60
N ARG A 134 11.75 3.68 8.45
CA ARG A 134 13.00 4.15 9.03
C ARG A 134 12.73 5.20 10.10
N GLN A 135 13.60 5.24 11.10
CA GLN A 135 13.59 6.31 12.08
C GLN A 135 14.09 7.60 11.42
N SER A 136 13.26 8.64 11.44
CA SER A 136 13.67 9.97 11.01
C SER A 136 14.43 10.67 12.13
N ARG A 137 15.63 11.16 11.81
CA ARG A 137 16.49 11.90 12.75
C ARG A 137 16.87 13.23 12.09
N PRO A 138 16.94 14.33 12.86
CA PRO A 138 17.49 15.58 12.36
C PRO A 138 18.93 15.36 11.88
N LEU A 139 19.23 15.80 10.67
CA LEU A 139 20.58 15.84 10.13
C LEU A 139 21.27 17.16 10.53
N PRO A 140 22.61 17.18 10.60
CA PRO A 140 23.35 18.43 10.69
C PRO A 140 22.94 19.42 9.61
N LEU A 141 22.83 20.70 9.96
CA LEU A 141 22.52 21.76 9.02
C LEU A 141 23.69 21.95 8.05
N ALA A 142 23.40 21.88 6.75
CA ALA A 142 24.35 22.16 5.69
C ALA A 142 23.68 23.05 4.62
N PRO A 143 24.38 24.04 4.06
CA PRO A 143 23.86 24.85 2.97
C PRO A 143 23.45 23.97 1.78
N ALA A 144 22.25 24.20 1.24
CA ALA A 144 21.77 23.39 0.12
C ALA A 144 22.68 23.56 -1.11
N GLY A 145 23.13 22.44 -1.68
CA GLY A 145 23.82 22.42 -2.97
C GLY A 145 25.34 22.45 -2.92
N ASP A 146 25.97 22.55 -1.74
CA ASP A 146 27.43 22.43 -1.62
C ASP A 146 27.89 20.99 -1.34
N ALA A 147 29.21 20.77 -1.37
CA ALA A 147 29.84 19.49 -1.08
C ALA A 147 29.63 19.00 0.36
N ILE A 148 29.47 19.91 1.33
CA ILE A 148 29.15 19.59 2.73
C ILE A 148 27.76 18.95 2.82
N SER A 149 26.76 19.47 2.10
CA SER A 149 25.41 18.88 2.08
C SER A 149 25.34 17.49 1.47
N GLN A 150 26.21 17.18 0.52
CA GLN A 150 26.36 15.82 -0.02
C GLN A 150 27.05 14.92 1.02
N SER A 151 28.17 15.37 1.58
CA SER A 151 28.90 14.62 2.61
C SER A 151 28.03 14.26 3.82
N VAL A 152 27.18 15.17 4.29
CA VAL A 152 26.22 14.89 5.37
C VAL A 152 25.23 13.79 4.94
N ARG A 153 24.64 13.88 3.74
CA ARG A 153 23.69 12.87 3.25
C ARG A 153 24.33 11.49 3.06
N ASP A 154 25.58 11.45 2.64
CA ASP A 154 26.30 10.20 2.41
C ASP A 154 26.79 9.55 3.72
N ASN A 155 27.06 10.36 4.75
CA ASN A 155 27.52 9.87 6.06
C ASN A 155 26.39 9.28 6.91
N TYR A 156 25.20 9.89 6.86
CA TYR A 156 24.10 9.53 7.76
C TYR A 156 23.04 8.69 7.04
N ILE A 157 22.81 7.48 7.55
CA ILE A 157 21.67 6.64 7.18
C ILE A 157 20.63 6.60 8.30
N SER A 158 19.36 6.79 7.95
CA SER A 158 18.25 6.61 8.89
C SER A 158 18.12 5.13 9.31
N PRO A 159 18.14 4.81 10.61
CA PRO A 159 18.01 3.44 11.11
C PRO A 159 16.73 2.76 10.61
N LEU A 160 16.83 1.51 10.16
CA LEU A 160 15.66 0.71 9.78
C LEU A 160 14.93 0.22 11.05
N ILE A 161 13.63 0.46 11.12
CA ILE A 161 12.77 -0.01 12.22
C ILE A 161 12.11 -1.32 11.82
N ALA A 162 11.46 -1.35 10.65
CA ALA A 162 10.72 -2.50 10.18
C ALA A 162 10.64 -2.53 8.65
N GLY A 163 10.38 -3.71 8.09
CA GLY A 163 10.17 -3.89 6.65
C GLY A 163 9.02 -4.85 6.37
N PHE A 164 7.99 -4.37 5.69
CA PHE A 164 6.79 -5.14 5.36
C PHE A 164 6.83 -5.58 3.91
N LYS A 165 6.44 -6.82 3.66
CA LYS A 165 6.13 -7.25 2.30
C LYS A 165 4.91 -6.48 1.78
N ILE A 166 4.99 -5.98 0.56
CA ILE A 166 3.82 -5.41 -0.13
C ILE A 166 2.99 -6.56 -0.68
N GLU A 167 1.77 -6.70 -0.19
CA GLU A 167 0.88 -7.80 -0.58
C GLU A 167 0.10 -7.49 -1.86
N ALA A 168 -0.23 -6.22 -2.11
CA ALA A 168 -0.89 -5.81 -3.34
C ALA A 168 -0.72 -4.30 -3.61
N PHE A 169 -0.88 -3.91 -4.87
CA PHE A 169 -1.12 -2.53 -5.27
C PHE A 169 -2.54 -2.40 -5.81
N ASN A 170 -3.13 -1.22 -5.69
CA ASN A 170 -4.35 -0.93 -6.41
C ASN A 170 -4.09 -0.81 -7.92
N ASN A 171 -5.16 -0.76 -8.72
CA ASN A 171 -5.05 -0.86 -10.19
C ASN A 171 -4.23 0.27 -10.84
N ASP A 172 -4.16 1.45 -10.20
CA ASP A 172 -3.38 2.60 -10.67
C ASP A 172 -2.03 2.75 -9.95
N SER A 173 -1.67 1.81 -9.06
CA SER A 173 -0.46 1.83 -8.23
C SER A 173 -0.27 3.09 -7.36
N THR A 174 -1.36 3.81 -7.05
CA THR A 174 -1.33 4.97 -6.16
C THR A 174 -1.37 4.58 -4.69
N THR A 175 -1.83 3.37 -4.36
CA THR A 175 -1.84 2.83 -3.00
C THR A 175 -1.30 1.40 -2.97
N MET A 176 -0.70 1.04 -1.84
CA MET A 176 -0.16 -0.30 -1.58
C MET A 176 -0.75 -0.87 -0.29
N VAL A 177 -0.92 -2.18 -0.24
CA VAL A 177 -1.46 -2.90 0.92
C VAL A 177 -0.36 -3.71 1.56
N ILE A 178 -0.16 -3.51 2.86
CA ILE A 178 0.80 -4.28 3.68
C ILE A 178 0.09 -4.94 4.85
N LYS A 179 0.53 -6.12 5.27
CA LYS A 179 0.08 -6.77 6.52
C LYS A 179 0.92 -6.23 7.69
N VAL A 180 0.28 -5.86 8.80
CA VAL A 180 0.92 -5.14 9.91
C VAL A 180 0.74 -5.82 11.27
N ASN A 181 0.51 -7.12 11.31
CA ASN A 181 0.36 -7.83 12.58
C ASN A 181 1.65 -7.79 13.42
N ASP A 182 2.79 -7.90 12.74
CA ASP A 182 4.12 -8.07 13.35
C ASP A 182 4.61 -6.80 14.09
N ILE A 183 3.96 -5.64 13.90
CA ILE A 183 4.31 -4.43 14.67
C ILE A 183 3.71 -4.41 16.08
N TYR A 184 2.72 -5.25 16.38
CA TYR A 184 1.96 -5.19 17.63
C TYR A 184 2.17 -6.39 18.54
N ASP A 185 2.76 -7.48 18.06
CA ASP A 185 2.91 -8.72 18.83
C ASP A 185 4.11 -8.70 19.79
N GLY A 186 4.96 -7.67 19.72
CA GLY A 186 6.11 -7.49 20.60
C GLY A 186 7.26 -8.47 20.34
N THR A 187 7.22 -9.20 19.22
CA THR A 187 8.24 -10.20 18.88
C THR A 187 9.47 -9.59 18.19
N GLU A 188 9.32 -8.41 17.58
CA GLU A 188 10.41 -7.64 16.96
C GLU A 188 10.54 -6.24 17.57
N THR A 189 11.72 -5.61 17.42
CA THR A 189 11.92 -4.17 17.66
C THR A 189 11.07 -3.36 16.68
N SER A 190 9.81 -3.13 17.04
CA SER A 190 8.84 -2.45 16.20
C SER A 190 8.63 -0.99 16.65
N ILE A 191 7.75 -0.30 15.93
CA ILE A 191 7.27 1.05 16.27
C ILE A 191 6.48 1.06 17.59
N ASN A 192 6.03 -0.10 18.05
CA ASN A 192 5.26 -0.24 19.27
C ASN A 192 5.99 -1.15 20.27
N ASN A 193 6.79 -0.51 21.11
CA ASN A 193 7.59 -1.20 22.10
C ASN A 193 7.23 -0.74 23.51
N VAL A 194 6.10 -1.25 24.03
CA VAL A 194 5.66 -0.92 25.39
C VAL A 194 6.62 -1.47 26.44
N PHE A 195 7.23 -2.64 26.22
CA PHE A 195 7.87 -3.39 27.32
C PHE A 195 9.38 -3.57 27.22
N SER A 196 10.01 -3.32 26.06
CA SER A 196 11.36 -3.82 25.84
C SER A 196 12.49 -2.86 26.21
N ASN A 197 12.24 -1.59 26.59
CA ASN A 197 13.35 -0.72 27.03
C ASN A 197 13.23 -0.02 28.39
N ASN A 198 12.09 0.47 28.90
CA ASN A 198 12.12 1.30 30.13
C ASN A 198 11.07 0.96 31.22
N HIS A 199 10.17 0.01 30.99
CA HIS A 199 9.12 -0.29 32.00
C HIS A 199 9.59 -1.18 33.15
N LYS A 200 10.78 -1.81 33.06
CA LYS A 200 11.40 -2.50 34.21
C LYS A 200 11.67 -1.55 35.37
N ASP A 201 11.90 -0.27 35.10
CA ASP A 201 12.22 0.72 36.14
C ASP A 201 10.99 1.10 36.97
N ILE A 202 9.79 1.09 36.35
CA ILE A 202 8.54 1.34 37.05
C ILE A 202 8.23 0.20 38.04
N TYR A 203 8.56 -1.05 37.68
CA TYR A 203 8.49 -2.19 38.59
C TYR A 203 9.62 -2.18 39.64
N LYS A 204 10.84 -1.75 39.28
CA LYS A 204 11.98 -1.67 40.20
C LYS A 204 11.84 -0.57 41.27
N MET A 205 11.21 0.55 40.94
CA MET A 205 10.95 1.64 41.91
C MET A 205 10.08 1.17 43.09
N LYS A 206 9.17 0.20 42.89
CA LYS A 206 8.36 -0.39 43.97
C LYS A 206 9.14 -1.38 44.85
N THR A 207 10.12 -2.09 44.31
CA THR A 207 10.91 -3.08 45.10
C THR A 207 11.99 -2.46 45.97
N SER A 208 12.37 -1.20 45.72
CA SER A 208 13.40 -0.51 46.51
C SER A 208 12.84 0.40 47.62
N SER A 209 11.51 0.50 47.76
CA SER A 209 10.86 1.30 48.82
C SER A 209 10.29 0.46 49.97
N LYS A 210 10.79 -0.76 50.17
CA LYS A 210 10.50 -1.59 51.34
C LYS A 210 11.70 -1.68 52.26
#